data_AF-A0A530ZNH2-F1
#
_entry.id   AF-A0A530ZNH2-F1
#
_cell.length_a   1.000
_cell.length_b   1.000
_cell.length_c   1.000
_cell.angle_alpha   90.00
_cell.angle_beta   90.00
_cell.angle_gamma   90.00
#
_symmetry.space_group_name_H-M   'P 1'
#
loop_
_entity.id
_entity.type
_entity.pdbx_description
1 polymer ?
#
loop_
_entity_poly.entity_id
_entity_poly.type
_entity_poly.pdbx_seq_one_letter_code
_entity_poly.pdbx_strand_id
1 'polypeptide(L)'
;MIRNEAGEIQYPRLREITRSDDYPQYRGMREWFRWQSGENVMIVIANDVVFMKALVNTFLFVLVVAPVQGSLALMLALLINHKVRGINLFRTIYFMPVVVSIVVVSLLWRFIYDGQNGLLNSILQALTFGLFQPVDWLGNPSTALPAVMAMSIWQAVGFHMVIWLAGLQTISPTLYEAAAIEGASKWQTFRYVTWPGLRNTAVLVLVVITMQGFALFAQIDVMTNGGPLDSTQTLVFQAVERGYGKQDISGGSTISVILFAIVLAISLIQRWLTRER
;
A
#
# COMPACT_ATOMS: atom_id res chain seq x y z
N MET A 1 15.55 -33.26 17.08
CA MET A 1 14.21 -33.82 16.77
C MET A 1 13.83 -34.72 17.90
N ILE A 2 12.66 -34.52 18.52
CA ILE A 2 12.15 -35.41 19.56
C ILE A 2 10.97 -36.14 18.92
N ARG A 3 10.95 -37.48 18.91
CA ARG A 3 9.78 -38.23 18.44
C ARG A 3 8.85 -38.45 19.64
N ASN A 4 7.55 -38.17 19.48
CA ASN A 4 6.58 -38.51 20.53
C ASN A 4 6.38 -40.03 20.62
N GLU A 5 5.67 -40.51 21.66
CA GLU A 5 5.38 -41.94 21.84
C GLU A 5 4.57 -42.56 20.68
N ALA A 6 3.94 -41.73 19.84
CA ALA A 6 3.21 -42.14 18.64
C ALA A 6 4.09 -42.15 17.36
N GLY A 7 5.39 -41.86 17.45
CA GLY A 7 6.33 -41.87 16.33
C GLY A 7 6.32 -40.61 15.46
N GLU A 8 5.53 -39.60 15.81
CA GLU A 8 5.46 -38.32 15.11
C GLU A 8 6.63 -37.40 15.50
N ILE A 9 7.13 -36.64 14.52
CA ILE A 9 8.23 -35.69 14.71
C ILE A 9 7.72 -34.48 15.50
N GLN A 10 8.19 -34.33 16.74
CA GLN A 10 7.93 -33.18 17.59
C GLN A 10 9.15 -32.24 17.54
N TYR A 11 8.93 -31.02 17.06
CA TYR A 11 9.94 -29.97 17.08
C TYR A 11 9.92 -29.27 18.45
N PRO A 12 11.08 -29.01 19.06
CA PRO A 12 11.16 -28.20 20.27
C PRO A 12 10.54 -26.83 20.01
N ARG A 13 9.84 -26.29 21.00
CA ARG A 13 9.16 -25.00 20.83
C ARG A 13 10.22 -23.93 20.68
N LEU A 14 10.05 -22.98 19.75
CA LEU A 14 11.04 -21.91 19.54
C LEU A 14 11.37 -21.15 20.84
N ARG A 15 10.37 -21.01 21.73
CA ARG A 15 10.51 -20.38 23.05
C ARG A 15 11.48 -21.10 23.98
N GLU A 16 11.65 -22.42 23.84
CA GLU A 16 12.62 -23.20 24.61
C GLU A 16 14.05 -22.89 24.15
N ILE A 17 14.24 -22.63 22.85
CA ILE A 17 15.55 -22.29 22.27
C ILE A 17 15.90 -20.82 22.57
N THR A 18 14.97 -19.89 22.36
CA THR A 18 15.22 -18.44 22.51
C THR A 18 15.24 -17.95 23.96
N ARG A 19 14.98 -18.84 24.92
CA ARG A 19 15.09 -18.55 26.36
C ARG A 19 16.01 -19.51 27.11
N SER A 20 16.60 -20.51 26.44
CA SER A 20 17.59 -21.39 27.06
C SER A 20 18.94 -20.69 27.19
N ASP A 21 19.65 -21.02 28.27
CA ASP A 21 21.05 -20.64 28.48
C ASP A 21 22.02 -21.40 27.57
N ASP A 22 21.56 -22.48 26.93
CA ASP A 22 22.34 -23.25 25.96
C ASP A 22 22.64 -22.47 24.68
N TYR A 23 21.81 -21.46 24.37
CA TYR A 23 21.91 -20.66 23.15
C TYR A 23 21.76 -19.16 23.42
N PRO A 24 22.73 -18.52 24.11
CA PRO A 24 22.66 -17.12 24.50
C PRO A 24 22.53 -16.16 23.30
N GLN A 25 23.03 -16.56 22.12
CA GLN A 25 22.95 -15.79 20.88
C GLN A 25 21.53 -15.62 20.32
N TYR A 26 20.57 -16.48 20.71
CA TYR A 26 19.17 -16.42 20.26
C TYR A 26 18.23 -15.82 21.30
N ARG A 27 18.79 -15.31 22.40
CA ARG A 27 18.02 -14.82 23.53
C ARG A 27 17.17 -13.61 23.13
N GLY A 28 15.85 -13.73 23.31
CA GLY A 28 14.90 -12.65 23.03
C GLY A 28 14.46 -12.51 21.56
N MET A 29 15.03 -13.30 20.64
CA MET A 29 14.58 -13.31 19.25
C MET A 29 13.17 -13.91 19.12
N ARG A 30 12.38 -13.38 18.18
CA ARG A 30 11.01 -13.84 17.91
C ARG A 30 10.93 -14.46 16.51
N GLU A 31 9.97 -15.36 16.34
CA GLU A 31 9.66 -16.00 15.06
C GLU A 31 9.19 -14.97 14.03
N TRP A 32 9.89 -14.86 12.89
CA TRP A 32 9.46 -14.03 11.78
C TRP A 32 8.75 -14.85 10.70
N PHE A 33 9.38 -15.93 10.24
CA PHE A 33 8.84 -16.81 9.21
C PHE A 33 9.14 -18.26 9.53
N ARG A 34 8.16 -19.13 9.33
CA ARG A 34 8.29 -20.57 9.46
C ARG A 34 7.95 -21.22 8.14
N TRP A 35 8.88 -22.02 7.65
CA TRP A 35 8.69 -22.85 6.47
C TRP A 35 8.93 -24.30 6.81
N GLN A 36 8.01 -25.16 6.38
CA GLN A 36 8.15 -26.59 6.52
C GLN A 36 8.29 -27.21 5.13
N SER A 37 9.37 -27.97 4.93
CA SER A 37 9.62 -28.75 3.73
C SER A 37 9.94 -30.18 4.16
N GLY A 38 9.00 -31.09 3.93
CA GLY A 38 9.09 -32.48 4.40
C GLY A 38 9.21 -32.58 5.93
N GLU A 39 10.27 -33.25 6.39
CA GLU A 39 10.63 -33.43 7.81
C GLU A 39 11.51 -32.31 8.37
N ASN A 40 11.77 -31.24 7.61
CA ASN A 40 12.58 -30.12 8.06
C ASN A 40 11.70 -28.88 8.27
N VAL A 41 11.83 -28.26 9.45
CA VAL A 41 11.20 -26.98 9.78
C VAL A 41 12.31 -25.94 9.89
N MET A 42 12.31 -24.98 8.97
CA MET A 42 13.20 -23.82 8.99
C MET A 42 12.44 -22.64 9.61
N ILE A 43 13.02 -22.08 10.67
CA ILE A 43 12.46 -20.92 11.37
C ILE A 43 13.47 -19.79 11.29
N VAL A 44 13.05 -18.67 10.69
CA VAL A 44 13.84 -17.44 10.67
C VAL A 44 13.45 -16.60 11.88
N ILE A 45 14.43 -16.32 12.73
CA ILE A 45 14.28 -15.52 13.94
C ILE A 45 14.87 -14.13 13.72
N ALA A 46 14.19 -13.11 14.21
CA ALA A 46 14.64 -11.73 14.16
C ALA A 46 14.61 -11.12 15.57
N ASN A 47 15.57 -10.25 15.86
CA ASN A 47 15.55 -9.43 17.06
C ASN A 47 14.32 -8.51 17.09
N ASP A 48 13.84 -8.09 15.92
CA ASP A 48 12.72 -7.17 15.79
C ASP A 48 11.75 -7.57 14.67
N VAL A 49 10.87 -8.52 14.98
CA VAL A 49 9.87 -9.02 14.04
C VAL A 49 8.87 -7.94 13.63
N VAL A 50 8.50 -7.04 14.54
CA VAL A 50 7.53 -5.98 14.23
C VAL A 50 8.13 -4.99 13.24
N PHE A 51 9.43 -4.68 13.37
CA PHE A 51 10.13 -3.83 12.40
C PHE A 51 10.27 -4.49 11.03
N MET A 52 10.58 -5.79 10.98
CA MET A 52 10.60 -6.52 9.72
C MET A 52 9.22 -6.54 9.04
N LYS A 53 8.13 -6.74 9.81
CA LYS A 53 6.76 -6.64 9.29
C LYS A 53 6.46 -5.23 8.78
N ALA A 54 6.77 -4.19 9.57
CA ALA A 54 6.56 -2.81 9.20
C ALA A 54 7.28 -2.45 7.89
N LEU A 55 8.53 -2.89 7.74
CA LEU A 55 9.33 -2.71 6.53
C LEU A 55 8.65 -3.37 5.33
N VAL A 56 8.34 -4.68 5.41
CA VAL A 56 7.72 -5.43 4.32
C VAL A 56 6.36 -4.84 3.94
N ASN A 57 5.53 -4.50 4.92
CA ASN A 57 4.21 -3.92 4.69
C ASN A 57 4.29 -2.56 4.03
N THR A 58 5.20 -1.69 4.46
CA THR A 58 5.40 -0.37 3.83
C THR A 58 5.87 -0.52 2.37
N PHE A 59 6.81 -1.43 2.09
CA PHE A 59 7.22 -1.70 0.72
C PHE A 59 6.10 -2.32 -0.12
N LEU A 60 5.38 -3.31 0.41
CA LEU A 60 4.24 -3.94 -0.26
C LEU A 60 3.16 -2.90 -0.57
N PHE A 61 2.86 -2.01 0.37
CA PHE A 61 1.93 -0.91 0.19
C PHE A 61 2.36 -0.03 -0.98
N VAL A 62 3.60 0.47 -0.99
CA VAL A 62 4.12 1.32 -2.06
C VAL A 62 4.11 0.59 -3.41
N LEU A 63 4.58 -0.65 -3.46
CA LEU A 63 4.69 -1.43 -4.69
C LEU A 63 3.34 -1.76 -5.33
N VAL A 64 2.28 -1.89 -4.52
CA VAL A 64 0.92 -2.14 -5.03
C VAL A 64 0.17 -0.83 -5.30
N VAL A 65 0.17 0.09 -4.35
CA VAL A 65 -0.61 1.33 -4.44
C VAL A 65 -0.07 2.24 -5.52
N ALA A 66 1.24 2.40 -5.67
CA ALA A 66 1.81 3.29 -6.67
C ALA A 66 1.39 2.98 -8.12
N PRO A 67 1.54 1.74 -8.64
CA PRO A 67 1.08 1.42 -9.98
C PRO A 67 -0.45 1.43 -10.08
N VAL A 68 -1.19 0.85 -9.12
CA VAL A 68 -2.66 0.75 -9.20
C VAL A 68 -3.29 2.15 -9.18
N GLN A 69 -2.90 2.99 -8.23
CA GLN A 69 -3.40 4.36 -8.10
C GLN A 69 -2.96 5.22 -9.29
N GLY A 70 -1.71 5.10 -9.73
CA GLY A 70 -1.18 5.83 -10.88
C GLY A 70 -1.93 5.49 -12.17
N SER A 71 -2.17 4.21 -12.43
CA SER A 71 -2.91 3.73 -13.60
C SER A 71 -4.39 4.10 -13.54
N LEU A 72 -5.05 3.94 -12.39
CA LEU A 72 -6.45 4.31 -12.21
C LEU A 72 -6.65 5.82 -12.41
N ALA A 73 -5.76 6.63 -11.83
CA ALA A 73 -5.76 8.08 -12.01
C ALA A 73 -5.57 8.49 -13.48
N LEU A 74 -4.66 7.82 -14.20
CA LEU A 74 -4.47 8.05 -15.64
C LEU A 74 -5.72 7.68 -16.43
N MET A 75 -6.36 6.55 -16.13
CA MET A 75 -7.59 6.13 -16.79
C MET A 75 -8.70 7.17 -16.63
N LEU A 76 -8.91 7.68 -15.40
CA LEU A 76 -9.87 8.74 -15.13
C LEU A 76 -9.49 10.05 -15.85
N ALA A 77 -8.19 10.39 -15.88
CA ALA A 77 -7.72 11.59 -16.56
C ALA A 77 -7.99 11.52 -18.07
N LEU A 78 -7.76 10.38 -18.72
CA LEU A 78 -8.06 10.18 -20.14
C LEU A 78 -9.56 10.30 -20.43
N LEU A 79 -10.41 9.74 -19.56
CA LEU A 79 -11.87 9.81 -19.70
C LEU A 79 -12.38 11.25 -19.63
N ILE A 80 -11.78 12.06 -18.75
CA ILE A 80 -12.13 13.46 -18.53
C ILE A 80 -11.46 14.41 -19.52
N ASN A 81 -10.35 14.01 -20.14
CA ASN A 81 -9.62 14.87 -21.08
C ASN A 81 -10.40 15.12 -22.37
N HIS A 82 -11.33 14.24 -22.73
CA HIS A 82 -12.30 14.52 -23.78
C HIS A 82 -13.26 15.64 -23.34
N LYS A 83 -13.73 16.49 -24.27
CA LYS A 83 -14.71 17.56 -23.97
C LYS A 83 -16.09 16.95 -23.62
N VAL A 84 -16.19 16.25 -22.48
CA VAL A 84 -17.42 15.67 -21.98
C VAL A 84 -18.30 16.77 -21.38
N ARG A 85 -19.58 16.78 -21.74
CA ARG A 85 -20.58 17.65 -21.10
C ARG A 85 -20.66 17.27 -19.61
N GLY A 86 -20.59 18.26 -18.71
CA GLY A 86 -20.61 18.03 -17.26
C GLY A 86 -19.25 17.82 -16.59
N ILE A 87 -18.13 18.12 -17.27
CA ILE A 87 -16.77 17.91 -16.76
C ILE A 87 -16.51 18.48 -15.36
N ASN A 88 -17.10 19.63 -15.03
CA ASN A 88 -16.94 20.26 -13.72
C ASN A 88 -17.59 19.45 -12.60
N LEU A 89 -18.76 18.85 -12.85
CA LEU A 89 -19.43 18.00 -11.87
C LEU A 89 -18.62 16.73 -11.59
N PHE A 90 -18.10 16.08 -12.65
CA PHE A 90 -17.24 14.90 -12.50
C PHE A 90 -15.97 15.24 -11.72
N ARG A 91 -15.29 16.35 -12.04
CA ARG A 91 -14.10 16.81 -11.30
C ARG A 91 -14.42 17.03 -9.83
N THR A 92 -15.56 17.65 -9.50
CA THR A 92 -15.98 17.86 -8.10
C THR A 92 -16.16 16.53 -7.36
N ILE A 93 -16.86 15.55 -7.95
CA ILE A 93 -17.15 14.27 -7.29
C ILE A 93 -15.85 13.50 -6.99
N TYR A 94 -14.93 13.39 -7.96
CA TYR A 94 -13.69 12.64 -7.75
C TYR A 94 -12.65 13.39 -6.91
N PHE A 95 -12.72 14.72 -6.83
CA PHE A 95 -11.84 15.52 -5.99
C PHE A 95 -12.35 15.68 -4.56
N MET A 96 -13.66 15.50 -4.33
CA MET A 96 -14.28 15.60 -3.00
C MET A 96 -13.56 14.79 -1.91
N PRO A 97 -13.15 13.51 -2.14
CA PRO A 97 -12.44 12.73 -1.12
C PRO A 97 -11.09 13.31 -0.68
N VAL A 98 -10.41 14.02 -1.59
CA VAL A 98 -9.08 14.60 -1.35
C VAL A 98 -9.16 15.77 -0.36
N VAL A 99 -10.26 16.51 -0.38
CA VAL A 99 -10.46 17.71 0.45
C VAL A 99 -10.81 17.35 1.90
N VAL A 100 -11.36 16.14 2.12
CA VAL A 100 -11.73 15.66 3.46
C VAL A 100 -10.48 15.17 4.20
N SER A 101 -10.39 15.50 5.50
CA SER A 101 -9.31 15.03 6.37
C SER A 101 -9.19 13.51 6.35
N ILE A 102 -7.96 13.02 6.24
CA ILE A 102 -7.66 11.58 6.24
C ILE A 102 -8.24 10.84 7.44
N VAL A 103 -8.27 11.48 8.61
CA VAL A 103 -8.82 10.89 9.84
C VAL A 103 -10.33 10.68 9.70
N VAL A 104 -11.05 11.68 9.18
CA VAL A 104 -12.51 11.59 8.96
C VAL A 104 -12.82 10.52 7.92
N VAL A 105 -12.08 10.51 6.80
CA VAL A 105 -12.22 9.46 5.78
C VAL A 105 -11.98 8.08 6.39
N SER A 106 -10.90 7.92 7.17
CA SER A 106 -10.57 6.66 7.83
C SER A 106 -11.67 6.19 8.78
N LEU A 107 -12.27 7.09 9.56
CA LEU A 107 -13.41 6.77 10.43
C LEU A 107 -14.64 6.32 9.63
N LEU A 108 -14.98 7.00 8.55
CA LEU A 108 -16.09 6.60 7.68
C LEU A 108 -15.86 5.20 7.09
N TRP A 109 -14.64 4.93 6.63
CA TRP A 109 -14.29 3.63 6.07
C TRP A 109 -14.29 2.51 7.11
N ARG A 110 -14.03 2.78 8.40
CA ARG A 110 -14.23 1.78 9.46
C ARG A 110 -15.69 1.33 9.54
N PHE A 111 -16.65 2.25 9.41
CA PHE A 111 -18.07 1.88 9.38
C PHE A 111 -18.44 1.11 8.10
N ILE A 112 -17.84 1.48 6.96
CA ILE A 112 -18.05 0.76 5.69
C ILE A 112 -17.50 -0.67 5.76
N TYR A 113 -16.33 -0.84 6.39
CA TYR A 113 -15.62 -2.10 6.54
C TYR A 113 -16.02 -2.94 7.75
N ASP A 114 -17.02 -2.50 8.53
CA ASP A 114 -17.47 -3.23 9.71
C ASP A 114 -17.92 -4.66 9.35
N GLY A 115 -17.46 -5.64 10.14
CA GLY A 115 -17.70 -7.06 9.88
C GLY A 115 -19.15 -7.50 10.08
N GLN A 116 -19.92 -6.84 10.95
CA GLN A 116 -21.27 -7.27 11.30
C GLN A 116 -22.33 -6.52 10.49
N ASN A 117 -22.25 -5.18 10.46
CA ASN A 117 -23.25 -4.31 9.84
C ASN A 117 -22.63 -3.33 8.83
N GLY A 118 -21.44 -3.65 8.29
CA GLY A 118 -20.76 -2.78 7.33
C GLY A 118 -21.51 -2.63 6.01
N LEU A 119 -21.43 -1.42 5.45
CA LEU A 119 -22.01 -1.09 4.15
C LEU A 119 -21.44 -1.99 3.04
N LEU A 120 -20.12 -2.27 3.07
CA LEU A 120 -19.50 -3.10 2.04
C LEU A 120 -20.03 -4.54 2.07
N ASN A 121 -20.12 -5.14 3.25
CA ASN A 121 -20.69 -6.48 3.40
C ASN A 121 -22.14 -6.54 2.95
N SER A 122 -22.94 -5.53 3.29
CA SER A 122 -24.34 -5.42 2.85
C SER A 122 -24.46 -5.35 1.31
N ILE A 123 -23.62 -4.54 0.66
CA ILE A 123 -23.59 -4.42 -0.81
C ILE A 123 -23.16 -5.75 -1.45
N LEU A 124 -22.12 -6.40 -0.94
CA LEU A 124 -21.63 -7.66 -1.48
C LEU A 124 -22.64 -8.79 -1.31
N GLN A 125 -23.32 -8.88 -0.17
CA GLN A 125 -24.42 -9.82 0.02
C GLN A 125 -25.56 -9.56 -0.96
N ALA A 126 -25.97 -8.30 -1.15
CA ALA A 126 -27.02 -7.96 -2.11
C ALA A 126 -26.64 -8.33 -3.55
N LEU A 127 -25.41 -8.01 -3.98
CA LEU A 127 -24.92 -8.31 -5.34
C LEU A 127 -24.74 -9.80 -5.60
N THR A 128 -24.44 -10.58 -4.56
CA THR A 128 -24.25 -12.03 -4.66
C THR A 128 -25.51 -12.82 -4.31
N PHE A 129 -26.66 -12.16 -4.19
CA PHE A 129 -27.93 -12.78 -3.79
C PHE A 129 -27.83 -13.59 -2.50
N GLY A 130 -27.01 -13.14 -1.55
CA GLY A 130 -26.79 -13.77 -0.25
C GLY A 130 -25.74 -14.89 -0.22
N LEU A 131 -25.03 -15.15 -1.31
CA LEU A 131 -23.99 -16.19 -1.36
C LEU A 131 -22.68 -15.75 -0.68
N PHE A 132 -22.42 -14.44 -0.60
CA PHE A 132 -21.23 -13.91 0.05
C PHE A 132 -21.37 -13.89 1.57
N GLN A 133 -20.44 -14.55 2.26
CA GLN A 133 -20.38 -14.49 3.72
C GLN A 133 -19.74 -13.16 4.15
N PRO A 134 -20.32 -12.42 5.11
CA PRO A 134 -19.73 -11.18 5.60
C PRO A 134 -18.32 -11.44 6.14
N VAL A 135 -17.39 -10.55 5.76
CA VAL A 135 -15.98 -10.63 6.14
C VAL A 135 -15.67 -9.49 7.09
N ASP A 136 -14.96 -9.78 8.18
CA ASP A 136 -14.34 -8.73 8.99
C ASP A 136 -13.08 -8.22 8.26
N TRP A 137 -13.26 -7.18 7.47
CA TRP A 137 -12.23 -6.63 6.59
C TRP A 137 -11.01 -6.13 7.36
N LEU A 138 -11.22 -5.55 8.54
CA LEU A 138 -10.17 -4.97 9.36
C LEU A 138 -9.70 -5.91 10.47
N GLY A 139 -10.51 -6.88 10.89
CA GLY A 139 -10.16 -7.86 11.93
C GLY A 139 -9.41 -9.10 11.44
N ASN A 140 -9.25 -9.29 10.13
CA ASN A 140 -8.47 -10.40 9.56
C ASN A 140 -7.09 -9.94 9.02
N PRO A 141 -5.97 -10.58 9.44
CA PRO A 141 -4.62 -10.24 8.98
C PRO A 141 -4.44 -10.24 7.45
N SER A 142 -5.18 -11.08 6.72
CA SER A 142 -5.06 -11.19 5.27
C SER A 142 -5.79 -10.08 4.52
N THR A 143 -6.79 -9.44 5.13
CA THR A 143 -7.65 -8.44 4.45
C THR A 143 -7.40 -7.03 4.95
N ALA A 144 -6.89 -6.84 6.16
CA ALA A 144 -6.75 -5.52 6.78
C ALA A 144 -5.85 -4.58 5.97
N LEU A 145 -4.65 -5.03 5.57
CA LEU A 145 -3.74 -4.20 4.78
C LEU A 145 -4.30 -3.91 3.36
N PRO A 146 -4.82 -4.90 2.61
CA PRO A 146 -5.52 -4.63 1.35
C PRO A 146 -6.71 -3.66 1.46
N ALA A 147 -7.48 -3.72 2.56
CA ALA A 147 -8.59 -2.79 2.80
C ALA A 147 -8.06 -1.35 2.98
N VAL A 148 -6.98 -1.16 3.74
CA VAL A 148 -6.33 0.15 3.88
C VAL A 148 -5.77 0.64 2.54
N MET A 149 -5.18 -0.25 1.73
CA MET A 149 -4.71 0.10 0.37
C MET A 149 -5.86 0.57 -0.51
N ALA A 150 -6.98 -0.16 -0.55
CA ALA A 150 -8.14 0.17 -1.38
C ALA A 150 -8.73 1.54 -1.01
N MET A 151 -8.89 1.83 0.28
CA MET A 151 -9.33 3.14 0.75
C MET A 151 -8.34 4.24 0.36
N SER A 152 -7.04 4.01 0.54
CA SER A 152 -5.99 4.99 0.20
C SER A 152 -5.98 5.31 -1.29
N ILE A 153 -6.12 4.29 -2.15
CA ILE A 153 -6.25 4.45 -3.60
C ILE A 153 -7.46 5.32 -3.92
N TRP A 154 -8.63 4.98 -3.37
CA TRP A 154 -9.87 5.71 -3.60
C TRP A 154 -9.77 7.18 -3.20
N GLN A 155 -9.19 7.48 -2.04
CA GLN A 155 -9.10 8.84 -1.55
C GLN A 155 -8.14 9.68 -2.38
N ALA A 156 -6.99 9.13 -2.75
CA ALA A 156 -5.92 9.89 -3.40
C ALA A 156 -6.01 9.91 -4.94
N VAL A 157 -6.85 9.06 -5.57
CA VAL A 157 -6.94 8.96 -7.03
C VAL A 157 -7.28 10.30 -7.69
N GLY A 158 -8.17 11.09 -7.10
CA GLY A 158 -8.60 12.39 -7.63
C GLY A 158 -7.45 13.40 -7.74
N PHE A 159 -6.56 13.43 -6.75
CA PHE A 159 -5.39 14.30 -6.76
C PHE A 159 -4.41 13.92 -7.88
N HIS A 160 -4.07 12.64 -7.99
CA HIS A 160 -3.13 12.16 -9.01
C HIS A 160 -3.71 12.27 -10.43
N MET A 161 -5.03 12.15 -10.57
CA MET A 161 -5.73 12.37 -11.84
C MET A 161 -5.54 13.82 -12.33
N VAL A 162 -5.57 14.81 -11.43
CA VAL A 162 -5.33 16.21 -11.79
C VAL A 162 -3.90 16.43 -12.30
N ILE A 163 -2.92 15.78 -11.67
CA ILE A 163 -1.52 15.82 -12.14
C ILE A 163 -1.42 15.22 -13.56
N TRP A 164 -2.04 14.06 -13.78
CA TRP A 164 -2.10 13.45 -15.12
C TRP A 164 -2.77 14.36 -16.15
N LEU A 165 -3.88 15.00 -15.78
CA LEU A 165 -4.61 15.90 -16.66
C LEU A 165 -3.77 17.12 -17.06
N ALA A 166 -3.02 17.70 -16.12
CA ALA A 166 -2.07 18.77 -16.42
C ALA A 166 -1.00 18.29 -17.41
N GLY A 167 -0.49 17.07 -17.23
CA GLY A 167 0.44 16.46 -18.19
C GLY A 167 -0.16 16.16 -19.56
N LEU A 168 -1.43 15.77 -19.63
CA LEU A 168 -2.11 15.54 -20.92
C LEU A 168 -2.24 16.84 -21.72
N GLN A 169 -2.39 17.98 -21.03
CA GLN A 169 -2.53 19.30 -21.64
C GLN A 169 -1.22 19.84 -22.24
N THR A 170 -0.06 19.30 -21.87
CA THR A 170 1.23 19.74 -22.44
C THR A 170 1.53 19.07 -23.78
N ILE A 171 0.80 18.00 -24.15
CA ILE A 171 0.99 17.27 -25.40
C ILE A 171 0.37 18.08 -26.55
N SER A 172 1.17 18.41 -27.56
CA SER A 172 0.69 19.18 -28.72
C SER A 172 -0.49 18.49 -29.41
N PRO A 173 -1.60 19.21 -29.68
CA PRO A 173 -2.73 18.69 -30.46
C PRO A 173 -2.33 18.16 -31.84
N THR A 174 -1.28 18.75 -32.44
CA THR A 174 -0.77 18.36 -33.77
C THR A 174 -0.31 16.90 -33.83
N LEU A 175 0.18 16.34 -32.72
CA LEU A 175 0.59 14.92 -32.66
C LEU A 175 -0.63 13.99 -32.74
N TYR A 176 -1.76 14.40 -32.16
CA TYR A 176 -3.01 13.65 -32.24
C TYR A 176 -3.65 13.74 -33.63
N GLU A 177 -3.57 14.91 -34.26
CA GLU A 177 -4.04 15.12 -35.64
C GLU A 177 -3.22 14.31 -36.64
N ALA A 178 -1.90 14.31 -36.52
CA ALA A 178 -1.01 13.51 -37.35
C ALA A 178 -1.33 12.00 -37.24
N ALA A 179 -1.50 11.50 -36.01
CA ALA A 179 -1.89 10.11 -35.78
C ALA A 179 -3.26 9.77 -36.39
N ALA A 180 -4.21 10.71 -36.39
CA ALA A 180 -5.52 10.51 -37.01
C ALA A 180 -5.43 10.46 -38.54
N ILE A 181 -4.57 11.27 -39.16
CA ILE A 181 -4.31 11.25 -40.61
C ILE A 181 -3.68 9.92 -41.03
N GLU A 182 -2.77 9.38 -40.21
CA GLU A 182 -2.14 8.07 -40.42
C GLU A 182 -3.08 6.88 -40.14
N GLY A 183 -4.33 7.12 -39.73
CA GLY A 183 -5.30 6.06 -39.45
C GLY A 183 -4.99 5.27 -38.17
N ALA A 184 -4.22 5.84 -37.24
CA ALA A 184 -3.87 5.18 -35.99
C ALA A 184 -5.12 4.92 -35.11
N SER A 185 -5.25 3.70 -34.61
CA SER A 185 -6.26 3.33 -33.62
C SER A 185 -6.02 4.01 -32.28
N LYS A 186 -7.05 4.11 -31.43
CA LYS A 186 -6.94 4.72 -30.08
C LYS A 186 -5.83 4.11 -29.23
N TRP A 187 -5.59 2.80 -29.35
CA TRP A 187 -4.50 2.12 -28.64
C TRP A 187 -3.12 2.52 -29.18
N GLN A 188 -2.98 2.63 -30.50
CA GLN A 188 -1.74 3.11 -31.13
C GLN A 188 -1.47 4.58 -30.74
N THR A 189 -2.48 5.45 -30.78
CA THR A 189 -2.36 6.82 -30.31
C THR A 189 -1.93 6.88 -28.84
N PHE A 190 -2.52 6.06 -27.96
CA PHE A 190 -2.11 6.00 -26.57
C PHE A 190 -0.66 5.53 -26.41
N ARG A 191 -0.27 4.43 -27.06
CA ARG A 191 1.05 3.80 -26.90
C ARG A 191 2.19 4.61 -27.51
N TYR A 192 1.94 5.33 -28.61
CA TYR A 192 2.97 6.03 -29.39
C TYR A 192 2.95 7.55 -29.24
N VAL A 193 1.82 8.16 -28.89
CA VAL A 193 1.71 9.62 -28.69
C VAL A 193 1.55 9.96 -27.22
N THR A 194 0.49 9.44 -26.59
CA THR A 194 0.12 9.84 -25.22
C THR A 194 1.11 9.37 -24.17
N TRP A 195 1.42 8.07 -24.11
CA TRP A 195 2.32 7.50 -23.10
C TRP A 195 3.74 8.07 -23.16
N PRO A 196 4.37 8.21 -24.35
CA PRO A 196 5.67 8.90 -24.45
C PRO A 196 5.60 10.38 -24.07
N GLY A 197 4.57 11.11 -24.51
CA GLY A 197 4.36 12.52 -24.13
C GLY A 197 4.12 12.73 -22.64
N LEU A 198 3.63 11.70 -21.96
CA LEU A 198 3.35 11.69 -20.52
C LEU A 198 4.54 11.25 -19.66
N ARG A 199 5.70 10.89 -20.23
CA ARG A 199 6.85 10.34 -19.49
C ARG A 199 7.20 11.19 -18.26
N ASN A 200 7.33 12.50 -18.41
CA ASN A 200 7.73 13.39 -17.30
C ASN A 200 6.66 13.48 -16.21
N THR A 201 5.39 13.47 -16.61
CA THR A 201 4.25 13.42 -15.69
C THR A 201 4.17 12.08 -14.97
N ALA A 202 4.45 10.98 -15.65
CA ALA A 202 4.46 9.63 -15.07
C ALA A 202 5.48 9.51 -13.94
N VAL A 203 6.67 10.08 -14.17
CA VAL A 203 7.75 10.15 -13.19
C VAL A 203 7.31 10.96 -11.97
N LEU A 204 6.75 12.15 -12.19
CA LEU A 204 6.26 13.00 -11.12
C LEU A 204 5.20 12.28 -10.27
N VAL A 205 4.19 11.68 -10.92
CA VAL A 205 3.12 10.93 -10.24
C VAL A 205 3.69 9.77 -9.44
N LEU A 206 4.61 8.99 -10.03
CA LEU A 206 5.21 7.84 -9.36
C LEU A 206 5.99 8.27 -8.10
N VAL A 207 6.80 9.33 -8.19
CA VAL A 207 7.57 9.88 -7.06
C VAL A 207 6.60 10.35 -5.97
N VAL A 208 5.57 11.12 -6.33
CA VAL A 208 4.60 11.69 -5.39
C VAL A 208 3.79 10.60 -4.68
N ILE A 209 3.33 9.56 -5.38
CA ILE A 209 2.62 8.44 -4.74
C ILE A 209 3.57 7.65 -3.84
N THR A 210 4.81 7.41 -4.30
CA THR A 210 5.82 6.69 -3.52
C THR A 210 6.10 7.39 -2.20
N MET A 211 6.36 8.70 -2.23
CA MET A 211 6.60 9.51 -1.04
C MET A 211 5.43 9.45 -0.06
N GLN A 212 4.19 9.59 -0.55
CA GLN A 212 3.00 9.48 0.30
C GLN A 212 2.83 8.08 0.88
N GLY A 213 3.13 7.02 0.12
CA GLY A 213 3.06 5.64 0.61
C GLY A 213 4.07 5.32 1.71
N PHE A 214 5.26 5.93 1.67
CA PHE A 214 6.23 5.82 2.77
C PHE A 214 5.86 6.65 4.00
N ALA A 215 4.99 7.66 3.85
CA ALA A 215 4.47 8.49 4.92
C ALA A 215 3.16 7.96 5.54
N LEU A 216 2.82 6.70 5.28
CA LEU A 216 1.55 6.10 5.70
C LEU A 216 1.46 5.96 7.23
N PHE A 217 0.59 6.76 7.85
CA PHE A 217 0.40 6.77 9.31
C PHE A 217 -1.07 6.83 9.70
N ALA A 218 -1.76 7.93 9.35
CA ALA A 218 -3.08 8.24 9.88
C ALA A 218 -4.13 7.17 9.54
N GLN A 219 -4.07 6.59 8.33
CA GLN A 219 -4.96 5.50 7.95
C GLN A 219 -4.78 4.27 8.85
N ILE A 220 -3.53 3.90 9.13
CA ILE A 220 -3.19 2.73 9.92
C ILE A 220 -3.62 2.93 11.35
N ASP A 221 -3.24 4.07 11.94
CA ASP A 221 -3.57 4.46 13.31
C ASP A 221 -5.09 4.45 13.56
N VAL A 222 -5.85 5.12 12.68
CA VAL A 222 -7.28 5.27 12.88
C VAL A 222 -8.04 3.98 12.58
N MET A 223 -7.71 3.26 11.50
CA MET A 223 -8.52 2.13 11.05
C MET A 223 -8.19 0.83 11.78
N THR A 224 -6.90 0.59 12.05
CA THR A 224 -6.42 -0.75 12.43
C THR A 224 -5.51 -0.75 13.66
N ASN A 225 -4.96 0.42 14.03
CA ASN A 225 -3.99 0.57 15.10
C ASN A 225 -2.80 -0.43 14.96
N GLY A 226 -2.34 -0.64 13.73
CA GLY A 226 -1.27 -1.60 13.38
C GLY A 226 -1.68 -3.08 13.37
N GLY A 227 -2.91 -3.42 13.76
CA GLY A 227 -3.40 -4.79 13.84
C GLY A 227 -4.18 -5.27 12.60
N PRO A 228 -4.71 -6.51 12.65
CA PRO A 228 -4.52 -7.52 13.69
C PRO A 228 -3.15 -8.21 13.61
N LEU A 229 -2.60 -8.67 14.74
CA LEU A 229 -1.32 -9.41 14.78
C LEU A 229 -0.16 -8.69 14.05
N ASP A 230 -0.07 -7.36 14.18
CA ASP A 230 0.93 -6.52 13.52
C ASP A 230 0.86 -6.55 11.98
N SER A 231 -0.26 -7.00 11.38
CA SER A 231 -0.36 -7.20 9.93
C SER A 231 -0.43 -5.91 9.13
N THR A 232 -0.80 -4.79 9.76
CA THR A 232 -0.85 -3.47 9.11
C THR A 232 0.21 -2.51 9.65
N GLN A 233 1.13 -3.00 10.48
CA GLN A 233 2.27 -2.22 10.94
C GLN A 233 3.01 -1.60 9.74
N THR A 234 3.39 -0.33 9.88
CA THR A 234 4.17 0.44 8.88
C THR A 234 5.29 1.18 9.59
N LEU A 235 6.34 1.55 8.84
CA LEU A 235 7.53 2.18 9.44
C LEU A 235 7.20 3.45 10.23
N VAL A 236 6.36 4.33 9.69
CA VAL A 236 5.98 5.58 10.39
C VAL A 236 5.14 5.28 11.63
N PHE A 237 4.14 4.39 11.50
CA PHE A 237 3.31 3.99 12.64
C PHE A 237 4.16 3.39 13.76
N GLN A 238 5.07 2.47 13.43
CA GLN A 238 5.94 1.85 14.41
C GLN A 238 6.92 2.84 15.07
N ALA A 239 7.45 3.80 14.31
CA ALA A 239 8.32 4.84 14.85
C ALA A 239 7.59 5.68 15.92
N VAL A 240 6.35 6.06 15.64
CA VAL A 240 5.48 6.80 16.57
C VAL A 240 5.07 5.94 17.75
N GLU A 241 4.63 4.70 17.53
CA GLU A 241 4.24 3.76 18.58
C GLU A 241 5.39 3.48 19.54
N ARG A 242 6.63 3.34 19.04
CA ARG A 242 7.82 3.17 19.89
C ARG A 242 8.18 4.43 20.64
N GLY A 243 8.32 5.55 19.94
CA GLY A 243 8.79 6.79 20.53
C GLY A 243 7.82 7.34 21.58
N TYR A 244 6.52 7.36 21.26
CA TYR A 244 5.50 7.95 22.12
C TYR A 244 4.72 6.91 22.91
N GLY A 245 4.26 5.82 22.27
CA GLY A 245 3.43 4.81 22.93
C GLY A 245 4.19 3.96 23.94
N LYS A 246 5.40 3.50 23.58
CA LYS A 246 6.25 2.64 24.42
C LYS A 246 7.37 3.39 25.15
N GLN A 247 7.45 4.71 24.95
CA GLN A 247 8.50 5.59 25.50
C GLN A 247 9.94 5.16 25.13
N ASP A 248 10.11 4.35 24.09
CA ASP A 248 11.39 4.00 23.49
C ASP A 248 11.73 5.03 22.42
N ILE A 249 12.12 6.22 22.88
CA ILE A 249 12.49 7.35 22.02
C ILE A 249 13.65 6.95 21.10
N SER A 250 14.65 6.21 21.63
CA SER A 250 15.78 5.69 20.86
C SER A 250 15.36 4.79 19.69
N GLY A 251 14.45 3.84 19.94
CA GLY A 251 13.93 2.94 18.92
C GLY A 251 13.11 3.68 17.87
N GLY A 252 12.24 4.61 18.29
CA GLY A 252 11.48 5.46 17.38
C GLY A 252 12.37 6.33 16.48
N SER A 253 13.38 7.00 17.06
CA SER A 253 14.34 7.82 16.30
C SER A 253 15.16 6.98 15.32
N THR A 254 15.58 5.77 15.70
CA THR A 254 16.33 4.87 14.82
C THR A 254 15.50 4.48 13.59
N ILE A 255 14.23 4.12 13.77
CA ILE A 255 13.32 3.80 12.66
C ILE A 255 13.16 5.01 11.74
N SER A 256 12.99 6.21 12.29
CA SER A 256 12.86 7.44 11.51
C SER A 256 14.08 7.74 10.64
N VAL A 257 15.30 7.56 11.17
CA VAL A 257 16.55 7.73 10.40
C VAL A 257 16.66 6.71 9.27
N ILE A 258 16.32 5.44 9.55
CA ILE A 258 16.32 4.38 8.53
C ILE A 258 15.30 4.70 7.43
N LEU A 259 14.08 5.09 7.81
CA LEU A 259 13.04 5.48 6.86
C LEU A 259 13.50 6.65 6.00
N PHE A 260 14.11 7.68 6.59
CA PHE A 260 14.67 8.81 5.85
C PHE A 260 15.72 8.36 4.82
N ALA A 261 16.65 7.48 5.22
CA ALA A 261 17.66 6.94 4.31
C ALA A 261 17.04 6.13 3.16
N ILE A 262 16.01 5.32 3.45
CA ILE A 262 15.26 4.55 2.44
C ILE A 262 14.57 5.49 1.45
N VAL A 263 13.79 6.46 1.94
CA VAL A 263 13.07 7.41 1.08
C VAL A 263 14.04 8.22 0.24
N LEU A 264 15.13 8.70 0.83
CA LEU A 264 16.18 9.44 0.11
C LEU A 264 16.82 8.58 -0.98
N ALA A 265 17.20 7.35 -0.68
CA ALA A 265 17.77 6.43 -1.65
C ALA A 265 16.80 6.16 -2.81
N ILE A 266 15.53 5.89 -2.51
CA ILE A 266 14.50 5.67 -3.52
C ILE A 266 14.28 6.91 -4.37
N SER A 267 14.18 8.10 -3.77
CA SER A 267 14.03 9.36 -4.52
C SER A 267 15.23 9.65 -5.42
N LEU A 268 16.46 9.36 -4.97
CA LEU A 268 17.67 9.51 -5.78
C LEU A 268 17.70 8.50 -6.94
N ILE A 269 17.35 7.24 -6.68
CA ILE A 269 17.27 6.18 -7.70
C ILE A 269 16.20 6.53 -8.73
N GLN A 270 15.01 6.92 -8.29
CA GLN A 270 13.92 7.37 -9.15
C GLN A 270 14.40 8.52 -10.03
N ARG A 271 14.93 9.60 -9.42
CA ARG A 271 15.45 10.76 -10.17
C ARG A 271 16.56 10.39 -11.15
N TRP A 272 17.44 9.44 -10.82
CA TRP A 272 18.51 9.00 -11.71
C TRP A 272 17.99 8.17 -12.89
N LEU A 273 17.12 7.19 -12.64
CA LEU A 273 16.49 6.36 -13.67
C LEU A 273 15.62 7.18 -14.62
N THR A 274 15.01 8.24 -14.10
CA THR A 274 14.07 9.07 -14.86
C THR A 274 14.72 10.32 -15.44
N ARG A 275 16.01 10.56 -15.19
CA ARG A 275 16.75 11.67 -15.77
C ARG A 275 16.83 11.45 -17.28
N GLU A 276 16.36 12.42 -18.04
CA GLU A 276 16.44 12.41 -19.50
C GLU A 276 17.91 12.24 -19.93
N ARG A 277 18.17 11.19 -20.71
CA ARG A 277 19.26 11.15 -21.69
C ARG A 277 18.69 11.60 -23.02
#